data_AF-A0A1V4UPT5-F1
#
_entry.id   AF-A0A1V4UPT5-F1
#
_cell.length_a   1.000
_cell.length_b   1.000
_cell.length_c   1.000
_cell.angle_alpha   90.00
_cell.angle_beta   90.00
_cell.angle_gamma   90.00
#
_symmetry.space_group_name_H-M   'P 1'
#
loop_
_entity.id
_entity.type
_entity.pdbx_description
1 polymer ?
#
loop_
_entity_poly.entity_id
_entity_poly.type
_entity_poly.pdbx_seq_one_letter_code
_entity_poly.pdbx_strand_id
1 'polypeptide(L)'
;MLNDDQLITLTAGQFRDAVSYAVEKAIQPLHARVCALEDNYVRQKEESAALAATQSTLSENQLIQLRLINELRDAARKKPQPTQRDRVEVLRALLVADGGKMLAKDARKRMHLSKERFSELLKICSFVETKPLHSDKRNSVIILKSELVPRNY
;
A
#
# COMPACT_ATOMS: atom_id res chain seq x y z
N MET A 1 49.79 37.40 -50.75
CA MET A 1 50.13 37.51 -49.32
C MET A 1 50.49 38.98 -49.09
N LEU A 2 49.78 39.70 -48.23
CA LEU A 2 50.23 41.03 -47.82
C LEU A 2 51.47 40.84 -46.94
N ASN A 3 52.54 41.60 -47.20
CA ASN A 3 53.71 41.64 -46.34
C ASN A 3 53.34 42.38 -45.03
N ASP A 4 53.68 41.82 -43.88
CA ASP A 4 53.35 42.38 -42.56
C ASP A 4 54.00 43.76 -42.29
N ASP A 5 54.99 44.17 -43.10
CA ASP A 5 55.71 45.45 -43.00
C ASP A 5 55.14 46.57 -43.90
N GLN A 6 53.94 46.41 -44.47
CA GLN A 6 53.36 47.43 -45.36
C GLN A 6 52.68 48.55 -44.54
N LEU A 7 53.25 49.77 -44.59
CA LEU A 7 52.69 50.94 -43.91
C LEU A 7 51.36 51.36 -44.55
N ILE A 8 50.25 51.16 -43.84
CA ILE A 8 48.92 51.61 -44.24
C ILE A 8 48.59 52.86 -43.44
N THR A 9 48.36 53.98 -44.14
CA THR A 9 47.87 55.22 -43.52
C THR A 9 46.35 55.28 -43.63
N LEU A 10 45.69 55.41 -42.47
CA LEU A 10 44.24 55.58 -42.39
C LEU A 10 43.93 57.00 -41.93
N THR A 11 42.87 57.58 -42.47
CA THR A 11 42.27 58.78 -41.87
C THR A 11 41.67 58.41 -40.51
N ALA A 12 41.58 59.39 -39.61
CA ALA A 12 40.95 59.19 -38.30
C ALA A 12 39.49 58.69 -38.39
N GLY A 13 38.78 59.03 -39.47
CA GLY A 13 37.44 58.50 -39.75
C GLY A 13 37.46 56.99 -40.05
N GLN A 14 38.31 56.56 -40.98
CA GLN A 14 38.45 55.15 -41.35
C GLN A 14 38.91 54.28 -40.17
N PHE A 15 39.82 54.80 -39.33
CA PHE A 15 40.23 54.10 -38.12
C PHE A 15 39.08 53.95 -37.13
N ARG A 16 38.30 55.02 -36.90
CA ARG A 16 37.13 55.00 -36.02
C ARG A 16 36.09 53.99 -36.50
N ASP A 17 35.78 53.98 -37.79
CA ASP A 17 34.80 53.06 -38.38
C ASP A 17 35.26 51.61 -38.26
N ALA A 18 36.55 51.32 -38.50
CA ALA A 18 37.12 49.99 -38.35
C ALA A 18 37.05 49.49 -36.89
N VAL A 19 37.36 50.37 -35.92
CA VAL A 19 37.24 50.04 -34.50
C VAL A 19 35.78 49.82 -34.11
N SER A 20 34.87 50.71 -34.52
CA SER A 20 33.43 50.56 -34.26
C SER A 20 32.88 49.25 -34.83
N TYR A 21 33.23 48.91 -36.07
CA TYR A 21 32.82 47.66 -36.70
C TYR A 21 33.35 46.43 -35.96
N ALA A 22 34.64 46.43 -35.59
CA ALA A 22 35.26 45.33 -34.86
C ALA A 22 34.64 45.14 -33.47
N VAL A 23 34.38 46.23 -32.76
CA VAL A 23 33.72 46.23 -31.44
C VAL A 23 32.29 45.71 -31.54
N GLU A 24 31.51 46.20 -32.51
CA GLU A 24 30.13 45.76 -32.72
C GLU A 24 30.07 44.26 -33.07
N LYS A 25 30.93 43.80 -33.99
CA LYS A 25 31.03 42.39 -34.37
C LYS A 25 31.44 41.48 -33.21
N ALA A 26 32.22 41.97 -32.25
CA ALA A 26 32.60 41.21 -31.07
C ALA A 26 31.52 41.23 -29.98
N ILE A 27 30.85 42.37 -29.75
CA ILE A 27 29.89 42.54 -28.66
C ILE A 27 28.52 41.94 -28.97
N GLN A 28 28.00 42.09 -30.20
CA GLN A 28 26.70 41.56 -30.59
C GLN A 28 26.51 40.06 -30.29
N PRO A 29 27.45 39.15 -30.64
CA PRO A 29 27.29 37.73 -30.33
C PRO A 29 27.37 37.44 -28.82
N LEU A 30 28.14 38.21 -28.06
CA LEU A 30 28.19 38.08 -26.60
C LEU A 30 26.86 38.51 -25.96
N HIS A 31 26.29 39.63 -26.40
CA HIS A 31 24.99 40.09 -25.94
C HIS A 31 23.89 39.08 -26.25
N ALA A 32 23.85 38.55 -27.48
CA ALA A 32 22.89 37.52 -27.87
C ALA A 32 23.01 36.26 -27.00
N ARG A 33 24.24 35.85 -26.66
CA ARG A 33 24.48 34.72 -25.75
C ARG A 33 24.04 35.00 -24.32
N VAL A 34 24.24 36.21 -23.80
CA VAL A 34 23.77 36.60 -22.46
C VAL A 34 22.25 36.54 -22.40
N CYS A 35 21.55 37.14 -23.37
CA CYS A 35 20.07 37.06 -23.42
C CYS A 35 19.58 35.60 -23.47
N ALA A 36 20.19 34.76 -24.31
CA ALA A 36 19.82 33.35 -24.38
C ALA A 36 20.10 32.59 -23.06
N LEU A 37 21.17 32.93 -22.34
CA LEU A 37 21.48 32.33 -21.04
C LEU A 37 20.48 32.76 -19.97
N GLU A 38 20.09 34.04 -19.96
CA GLU A 38 19.08 34.57 -19.04
C GLU A 38 17.72 33.89 -19.26
N ASP A 39 17.29 33.76 -20.51
CA ASP A 39 16.04 33.05 -20.86
C ASP A 39 16.06 31.59 -20.41
N ASN A 40 17.18 30.89 -20.65
CA ASN A 40 17.34 29.51 -20.22
C ASN A 40 17.35 29.38 -18.69
N TYR A 41 17.97 30.32 -17.99
CA TYR A 41 17.99 30.34 -16.52
C TYR A 41 16.59 30.52 -15.94
N VAL A 42 15.80 31.43 -16.50
CA VAL A 42 14.40 31.63 -16.09
C VAL A 42 13.61 30.33 -16.28
N ARG A 43 13.70 29.72 -17.47
CA ARG A 43 12.99 28.46 -17.77
C ARG A 43 13.41 27.34 -16.82
N GLN A 44 14.71 27.19 -16.56
CA GLN A 44 15.22 26.16 -15.67
C GLN A 44 14.72 26.35 -14.23
N LYS A 45 14.62 27.61 -13.77
CA LYS A 45 14.09 27.94 -12.44
C LYS A 45 12.61 27.58 -12.33
N GLU A 46 11.81 27.86 -13.36
CA GLU A 46 10.39 27.49 -13.43
C GLU A 46 10.21 25.97 -13.42
N GLU A 47 10.96 25.23 -14.23
CA GLU A 47 10.96 23.77 -14.26
C GLU A 47 11.34 23.17 -12.90
N SER A 48 12.36 23.72 -12.25
CA SER A 48 12.81 23.28 -10.93
C SER A 48 11.74 23.51 -9.86
N ALA A 49 11.05 24.66 -9.90
CA ALA A 49 9.96 24.96 -8.99
C ALA A 49 8.75 24.01 -9.20
N ALA A 50 8.41 23.73 -10.45
CA ALA A 50 7.35 22.77 -10.78
C ALA A 50 7.71 21.36 -10.30
N LEU A 51 8.94 20.91 -10.55
CA LEU A 51 9.42 19.61 -10.09
C LEU A 51 9.38 19.50 -8.55
N ALA A 52 9.85 20.52 -7.84
CA ALA A 52 9.80 20.56 -6.38
C ALA A 52 8.36 20.45 -5.84
N ALA A 53 7.40 21.15 -6.47
CA ALA A 53 5.99 21.05 -6.10
C ALA A 53 5.44 19.62 -6.31
N THR A 54 5.71 19.00 -7.46
CA THR A 54 5.28 17.62 -7.72
C THR A 54 5.89 16.62 -6.75
N GLN A 55 7.16 16.81 -6.37
CA GLN A 55 7.83 15.94 -5.42
C GLN A 55 7.26 16.07 -4.00
N SER A 56 6.88 17.29 -3.58
CA SER A 56 6.16 17.52 -2.32
C SER A 56 4.86 16.71 -2.29
N THR A 57 4.01 16.87 -3.31
CA THR A 57 2.74 16.14 -3.41
C THR A 57 2.94 14.62 -3.42
N LEU A 58 3.94 14.12 -4.16
CA LEU A 58 4.24 12.69 -4.18
C LEU A 58 4.65 12.16 -2.80
N SER A 59 5.51 12.90 -2.09
CA SER A 59 5.97 12.52 -0.75
C SER A 59 4.83 12.50 0.29
N GLU A 60 3.92 13.46 0.22
CA GLU A 60 2.71 13.49 1.05
C GLU A 60 1.82 12.28 0.76
N ASN A 61 1.57 11.98 -0.52
CA ASN A 61 0.78 10.83 -0.92
C ASN A 61 1.40 9.50 -0.43
N GLN A 62 2.72 9.35 -0.54
CA GLN A 62 3.43 8.17 -0.02
C GLN A 62 3.25 8.01 1.49
N LEU A 63 3.31 9.11 2.26
CA LEU A 63 3.09 9.06 3.70
C LEU A 63 1.67 8.64 4.06
N ILE A 64 0.66 9.17 3.35
CA ILE A 64 -0.75 8.78 3.53
C ILE A 64 -0.94 7.29 3.22
N GLN A 65 -0.36 6.80 2.12
CA GLN A 65 -0.43 5.39 1.75
C GLN A 65 0.20 4.48 2.81
N LEU A 66 1.36 4.85 3.35
CA LEU A 66 2.01 4.09 4.42
C LEU A 66 1.15 4.03 5.69
N ARG A 67 0.51 5.15 6.08
CA ARG A 67 -0.42 5.19 7.21
C ARG A 67 -1.61 4.26 6.99
N LEU A 68 -2.27 4.35 5.83
CA LEU A 68 -3.38 3.48 5.47
C LEU A 68 -2.99 1.99 5.48
N ILE A 69 -1.84 1.65 4.90
CA ILE A 69 -1.33 0.27 4.92
C ILE A 69 -1.17 -0.23 6.36
N ASN A 70 -0.62 0.59 7.25
CA ASN A 70 -0.46 0.20 8.66
C ASN A 70 -1.81 0.04 9.36
N GLU A 71 -2.75 0.96 9.16
CA GLU A 71 -4.11 0.85 9.71
C GLU A 71 -4.82 -0.42 9.24
N LEU A 72 -4.73 -0.74 7.94
CA LEU A 72 -5.31 -1.96 7.39
C LEU A 72 -4.63 -3.22 7.95
N ARG A 73 -3.30 -3.19 8.14
CA ARG A 73 -2.58 -4.31 8.78
C ARG A 73 -2.99 -4.50 10.23
N ASP A 74 -3.19 -3.41 10.97
CA ASP A 74 -3.63 -3.47 12.37
C ASP A 74 -5.08 -3.94 12.47
N ALA A 75 -5.97 -3.48 11.60
CA ALA A 75 -7.34 -3.98 11.48
C ALA A 75 -7.37 -5.47 11.12
N ALA A 76 -6.52 -5.91 10.19
CA ALA A 76 -6.41 -7.31 9.80
C ALA A 76 -5.80 -8.21 10.89
N ARG A 77 -4.86 -7.67 11.71
CA ARG A 77 -4.37 -8.36 12.91
C ARG A 77 -5.47 -8.49 13.96
N LYS A 78 -6.32 -7.47 14.09
CA LYS A 78 -7.55 -7.48 14.88
C LYS A 78 -8.70 -8.18 14.14
N LYS A 79 -8.46 -9.33 13.48
CA LYS A 79 -9.57 -10.23 13.13
C LYS A 79 -10.41 -10.41 14.40
N PRO A 80 -11.71 -10.07 14.43
CA PRO A 80 -12.55 -10.47 15.53
C PRO A 80 -12.45 -12.00 15.54
N GLN A 81 -11.69 -12.54 16.48
CA GLN A 81 -11.83 -13.95 16.78
C GLN A 81 -13.30 -14.10 17.13
N PRO A 82 -14.05 -15.04 16.50
CA PRO A 82 -15.43 -15.25 16.86
C PRO A 82 -15.48 -15.37 18.37
N THR A 83 -16.27 -14.51 19.00
CA THR A 83 -16.41 -14.51 20.45
C THR A 83 -16.84 -15.91 20.88
N GLN A 84 -16.62 -16.31 22.13
CA GLN A 84 -17.06 -17.63 22.59
C GLN A 84 -18.57 -17.87 22.30
N ARG A 85 -19.37 -16.79 22.30
CA ARG A 85 -20.79 -16.79 21.90
C ARG A 85 -21.00 -17.20 20.44
N ASP A 86 -20.25 -16.60 19.50
CA ASP A 86 -20.32 -16.97 18.08
C ASP A 86 -19.91 -18.44 17.86
N ARG A 87 -18.93 -18.93 18.63
CA ARG A 87 -18.49 -20.33 18.56
C ARG A 87 -19.55 -21.33 19.04
N VAL A 88 -20.31 -20.96 20.06
CA VAL A 88 -21.45 -21.74 20.57
C VAL A 88 -22.54 -21.87 19.49
N GLU A 89 -22.89 -20.76 18.85
CA GLU A 89 -23.90 -20.73 17.78
C GLU A 89 -23.46 -21.54 16.55
N VAL A 90 -22.19 -21.44 16.16
CA VAL A 90 -21.62 -22.26 15.08
C VAL A 90 -21.69 -23.75 15.40
N LEU A 91 -21.37 -24.17 16.62
CA LEU A 91 -21.45 -25.59 17.02
C LEU A 91 -22.91 -26.09 16.99
N ARG A 92 -23.86 -25.26 17.43
CA ARG A 92 -25.29 -25.58 17.36
C ARG A 92 -25.74 -25.79 15.91
N ALA A 93 -25.43 -24.85 15.02
CA ALA A 93 -25.80 -24.95 13.60
C ALA A 93 -25.17 -26.18 12.94
N LEU A 94 -23.90 -26.47 13.27
CA LEU A 94 -23.19 -27.65 12.78
C LEU A 94 -23.90 -28.95 13.16
N LEU A 95 -24.33 -29.06 14.42
CA LEU A 95 -25.04 -30.24 14.92
C LEU A 95 -26.42 -30.39 14.29
N VAL A 96 -27.15 -29.29 14.06
CA VAL A 96 -28.44 -29.33 13.35
C VAL A 96 -28.26 -29.84 11.92
N ALA A 97 -27.23 -29.36 11.22
CA ALA A 97 -26.93 -29.79 9.84
C ALA A 97 -26.58 -31.28 9.75
N ASP A 98 -25.96 -31.86 10.78
CA ASP A 98 -25.62 -33.30 10.85
C ASP A 98 -26.72 -34.13 11.55
N GLY A 99 -27.97 -33.65 11.57
CA GLY A 99 -29.10 -34.42 12.10
C GLY A 99 -29.10 -34.61 13.62
N GLY A 100 -28.49 -33.67 14.34
CA GLY A 100 -28.51 -33.62 15.80
C GLY A 100 -27.34 -34.32 16.50
N LYS A 101 -26.44 -35.00 15.78
CA LYS A 101 -25.32 -35.74 16.40
C LYS A 101 -24.13 -35.88 15.46
N MET A 102 -22.91 -35.79 16.00
CA MET A 102 -21.68 -36.10 15.25
C MET A 102 -20.53 -36.48 16.17
N LEU A 103 -19.41 -36.97 15.62
CA LEU A 103 -18.21 -37.21 16.42
C LEU A 103 -17.56 -35.88 16.84
N ALA A 104 -17.10 -35.81 18.09
CA ALA A 104 -16.42 -34.63 18.63
C ALA A 104 -15.18 -34.24 17.80
N LYS A 105 -14.45 -35.24 17.28
CA LYS A 105 -13.28 -35.01 16.43
C LYS A 105 -13.62 -34.34 15.10
N ASP A 106 -14.78 -34.66 14.53
CA ASP A 106 -15.23 -34.14 13.23
C ASP A 106 -15.76 -32.73 13.39
N ALA A 107 -16.55 -32.49 14.44
CA ALA A 107 -16.97 -31.15 14.86
C ALA A 107 -15.76 -30.22 15.06
N ARG A 108 -14.78 -30.68 15.86
CA ARG A 108 -13.53 -29.94 16.11
C ARG A 108 -12.78 -29.62 14.82
N LYS A 109 -12.67 -30.59 13.90
CA LYS A 109 -11.98 -30.42 12.62
C LYS A 109 -12.70 -29.40 11.74
N ARG A 110 -14.04 -29.46 11.64
CA ARG A 110 -14.87 -28.51 10.88
C ARG A 110 -14.86 -27.11 11.49
N MET A 111 -14.71 -26.99 12.81
CA MET A 111 -14.59 -25.71 13.50
C MET A 111 -13.15 -25.14 13.53
N HIS A 112 -12.16 -25.90 13.05
CA HIS A 112 -10.74 -25.57 13.09
C HIS A 112 -10.23 -25.20 14.51
N LEU A 113 -10.63 -25.98 15.52
CA LEU A 113 -10.25 -25.76 16.93
C LEU A 113 -9.21 -26.76 17.42
N SER A 114 -8.37 -26.34 18.37
CA SER A 114 -7.52 -27.29 19.12
C SER A 114 -8.39 -28.17 20.02
N LYS A 115 -7.83 -29.27 20.53
CA LYS A 115 -8.56 -30.20 21.40
C LYS A 115 -8.98 -29.53 22.71
N GLU A 116 -8.08 -28.70 23.26
CA GLU A 116 -8.25 -27.96 24.50
C GLU A 116 -9.36 -26.93 24.37
N ARG A 117 -9.27 -26.05 23.35
CA ARG A 117 -10.30 -25.02 23.07
C ARG A 117 -11.66 -25.63 22.79
N PHE A 118 -11.70 -26.74 22.07
CA PHE A 118 -12.96 -27.43 21.81
C PHE A 118 -13.56 -28.04 23.09
N SER A 119 -12.71 -28.56 23.99
CA SER A 119 -13.17 -29.09 25.28
C SER A 119 -13.70 -27.98 26.20
N GLU A 120 -13.08 -26.80 26.19
CA GLU A 120 -13.57 -25.61 26.89
C GLU A 120 -14.92 -25.14 26.32
N LEU A 121 -15.05 -25.12 24.99
CA LEU A 121 -16.31 -24.79 24.32
C LEU A 121 -17.43 -25.73 24.74
N LEU A 122 -17.17 -27.04 24.84
CA LEU A 122 -18.19 -28.01 25.26
C LEU A 122 -18.67 -27.77 26.70
N LYS A 123 -17.81 -27.29 27.61
CA LYS A 123 -18.19 -26.98 29.00
C LYS A 123 -19.19 -25.84 29.11
N ILE A 124 -19.14 -24.87 28.19
CA ILE A 124 -20.06 -23.73 28.16
C ILE A 124 -21.32 -24.00 27.32
N CYS A 125 -21.36 -25.08 26.54
CA CYS A 125 -22.50 -25.46 25.72
C CYS A 125 -23.55 -26.24 26.54
N SER A 126 -24.55 -25.54 27.06
CA SER A 126 -25.65 -26.19 27.82
C SER A 126 -26.54 -27.12 26.98
N PHE A 127 -26.52 -26.99 25.65
CA PHE A 127 -27.36 -27.72 24.69
C PHE A 127 -26.72 -28.99 24.13
N VAL A 128 -25.49 -29.33 24.54
CA VAL A 128 -24.76 -30.51 24.03
C VAL A 128 -24.63 -31.56 25.12
N GLU A 129 -24.88 -32.82 24.75
CA GLU A 129 -24.48 -34.01 25.51
C GLU A 129 -23.28 -34.67 24.85
N THR A 130 -22.30 -35.11 25.65
CA THR A 130 -21.15 -35.88 25.16
C THR A 130 -21.23 -37.30 25.70
N LYS A 131 -21.17 -38.29 24.81
CA LYS A 131 -21.20 -39.73 25.17
C LYS A 131 -20.01 -40.45 24.53
N PRO A 132 -19.41 -41.46 25.18
CA PRO A 132 -18.42 -42.30 24.52
C PRO A 132 -19.07 -43.06 23.36
N LEU A 133 -18.36 -43.17 22.24
CA LEU A 133 -18.81 -43.94 21.09
C LEU A 133 -18.80 -45.43 21.47
N HIS A 134 -19.91 -46.12 21.19
CA HIS A 134 -20.08 -47.53 21.58
C HIS A 134 -19.07 -48.47 20.93
N SER A 135 -18.70 -48.22 19.66
CA SER A 135 -17.73 -49.01 18.92
C SER A 135 -16.27 -48.71 19.27
N ASP A 136 -15.97 -47.50 19.74
CA ASP A 136 -14.63 -47.12 20.18
C ASP A 136 -14.73 -46.08 21.30
N LYS A 137 -14.55 -46.54 22.54
CA LYS A 137 -14.63 -45.68 23.74
C LYS A 137 -13.58 -44.57 23.78
N ARG A 138 -12.54 -44.62 22.91
CA ARG A 138 -11.55 -43.54 22.76
C ARG A 138 -12.12 -42.32 22.03
N ASN A 139 -13.21 -42.51 21.29
CA ASN A 139 -13.92 -41.46 20.59
C ASN A 139 -15.19 -41.08 21.33
N SER A 140 -15.59 -39.81 21.22
CA SER A 140 -16.85 -39.31 21.77
C SER A 140 -17.77 -38.80 20.68
N VAL A 141 -19.06 -39.01 20.89
CA VAL A 141 -20.16 -38.45 20.10
C VAL A 141 -20.75 -37.29 20.88
N ILE A 142 -20.94 -36.16 20.20
CA ILE A 142 -21.68 -35.01 20.72
C ILE A 142 -23.09 -35.00 20.12
N ILE A 143 -24.09 -34.72 20.95
CA ILE A 143 -25.51 -34.84 20.62
C ILE A 143 -26.21 -33.57 21.08
N LEU A 144 -27.05 -33.00 20.22
CA LEU A 144 -27.98 -31.93 20.58
C LEU A 144 -29.02 -32.48 21.57
N LYS A 145 -29.18 -31.80 22.70
CA LYS A 145 -30.24 -32.14 23.66
C LYS A 145 -31.60 -32.08 22.97
N SER A 146 -32.40 -33.11 23.22
CA SER A 146 -33.68 -33.41 22.55
C SER A 146 -34.73 -32.30 22.62
N GLU A 147 -34.60 -31.35 23.54
CA GLU A 147 -35.45 -30.15 23.66
C GLU A 147 -35.24 -29.15 22.49
N LEU A 148 -34.20 -29.34 21.68
CA LEU A 148 -33.75 -28.40 20.66
C LEU A 148 -33.63 -29.01 19.26
N VAL A 149 -34.09 -30.25 19.07
CA VAL A 149 -34.13 -30.91 17.76
C VAL A 149 -35.45 -30.52 17.09
N PRO A 150 -35.43 -29.83 15.92
CA PRO A 150 -36.65 -29.61 15.14
C PRO A 150 -37.27 -30.96 14.79
N ARG A 151 -38.46 -31.25 15.33
CA ARG A 151 -39.26 -32.36 14.86
C ARG A 151 -39.83 -31.94 13.51
N ASN A 152 -39.20 -32.39 12.44
CA ASN A 152 -39.82 -32.36 11.12
C ASN A 152 -40.99 -33.37 11.19
N TYR A 153 -42.21 -32.83 11.30
CA TYR A 153 -43.45 -33.57 11.01
C TYR A 153 -43.67 -33.61 9.50
#